data_AF-A0A842KVF4-F1
#
_entry.id   AF-A0A842KVF4-F1
#
_cell.length_a   1.000
_cell.length_b   1.000
_cell.length_c   1.000
_cell.angle_alpha   90.00
_cell.angle_beta   90.00
_cell.angle_gamma   90.00
#
_symmetry.space_group_name_H-M   'P 1'
#
loop_
_entity.id
_entity.type
_entity.pdbx_description
1 polymer ?
#
loop_
_entity_poly.entity_id
_entity_poly.type
_entity_poly.pdbx_seq_one_letter_code
_entity_poly.pdbx_strand_id
1 'polypeptide(L)'
;FIYQDEPLGIAHAIMLAEKYINNSPFVVYLGDNILKGGIKKHLEEFMGNNYEASVLLAEVKNPQEFGIAELNERGEIVKFVEKPKQPPSNLAVIGIYFFRQAIFKAVKEIKLSWRNQYEITDALQWVMDHGYKIKAGMVEGWWKDTGRPEDILHANRLVLDEIKGNISSERIIGRVEIGKGTEIDESSIIKGPVVIGRDCKIKNSYIGPYTSIGNNCEIEGSEIEDCVIMDDCKLINAGKISDSLIGKGVKIGKKNSLPSGFKFVIGDNSEVWI
;
A
#
# COMPACT_ATOMS: atom_id res chain seq x y z
N PHE A 1 -14.82 -6.39 -13.49
CA PHE A 1 -13.42 -6.84 -13.40
C PHE A 1 -13.05 -7.51 -14.71
N ILE A 2 -11.79 -7.42 -15.13
CA ILE A 2 -11.26 -8.13 -16.31
C ILE A 2 -10.39 -9.24 -15.75
N TYR A 3 -10.61 -10.47 -16.20
CA TYR A 3 -9.85 -11.61 -15.69
C TYR A 3 -8.54 -11.75 -16.46
N GLN A 4 -7.46 -12.00 -15.73
CA GLN A 4 -6.16 -12.37 -16.27
C GLN A 4 -5.94 -13.84 -15.92
N ASP A 5 -6.01 -14.72 -16.93
CA ASP A 5 -5.97 -16.17 -16.73
C ASP A 5 -4.64 -16.65 -16.13
N GLU A 6 -3.53 -16.03 -16.53
CA GLU A 6 -2.18 -16.37 -16.08
C GLU A 6 -1.42 -15.12 -15.64
N PRO A 7 -0.55 -15.21 -14.61
CA PRO A 7 0.21 -14.09 -14.06
C PRO A 7 1.39 -13.67 -14.97
N LEU A 8 1.11 -13.37 -16.24
CA LEU A 8 2.06 -12.98 -17.29
C LEU A 8 2.56 -11.53 -17.17
N GLY A 9 2.45 -10.91 -15.99
CA GLY A 9 2.95 -9.56 -15.72
C GLY A 9 1.95 -8.43 -15.97
N ILE A 10 2.36 -7.21 -15.58
CA ILE A 10 1.55 -5.98 -15.61
C ILE A 10 1.21 -5.58 -17.05
N ALA A 11 2.18 -5.68 -17.96
CA ALA A 11 1.96 -5.31 -19.36
C ALA A 11 0.84 -6.16 -19.99
N HIS A 12 0.81 -7.46 -19.71
CA HIS A 12 -0.27 -8.35 -20.15
C HIS A 12 -1.64 -7.92 -19.57
N ALA A 13 -1.71 -7.59 -18.28
CA ALA A 13 -2.94 -7.09 -17.67
C ALA A 13 -3.46 -5.81 -18.36
N ILE A 14 -2.56 -4.90 -18.72
CA ILE A 14 -2.89 -3.69 -19.50
C ILE A 14 -3.45 -4.05 -20.87
N MET A 15 -2.80 -4.98 -21.60
CA MET A 15 -3.25 -5.41 -22.92
C MET A 15 -4.67 -5.98 -22.90
N LEU A 16 -5.04 -6.76 -21.87
CA LEU A 16 -6.40 -7.30 -21.73
C LEU A 16 -7.46 -6.19 -21.60
N ALA A 17 -7.07 -5.00 -21.13
CA ALA A 17 -7.94 -3.85 -20.98
C ALA A 17 -8.14 -3.03 -22.27
N GLU A 18 -7.34 -3.25 -23.33
CA GLU A 18 -7.36 -2.47 -24.58
C GLU A 18 -8.77 -2.31 -25.16
N LYS A 19 -9.51 -3.41 -25.29
CA LYS A 19 -10.87 -3.43 -25.86
C LYS A 19 -11.91 -2.65 -25.05
N TYR A 20 -11.62 -2.32 -23.80
CA TYR A 20 -12.51 -1.55 -22.92
C TYR A 20 -12.11 -0.06 -22.83
N ILE A 21 -10.83 0.23 -23.01
CA ILE A 21 -10.27 1.58 -22.92
C ILE A 21 -10.54 2.39 -24.20
N ASN A 22 -10.68 1.72 -25.36
CA ASN A 22 -10.78 2.36 -26.68
C ASN A 22 -9.62 3.34 -26.88
N ASN A 23 -9.88 4.50 -27.51
CA ASN A 23 -8.86 5.51 -27.82
C ASN A 23 -8.62 6.53 -26.70
N SER A 24 -9.16 6.31 -25.50
CA SER A 24 -9.03 7.26 -24.40
C SER A 24 -7.68 7.13 -23.70
N PRO A 25 -7.08 8.23 -23.22
CA PRO A 25 -6.01 8.17 -22.23
C PRO A 25 -6.51 7.51 -20.94
N PHE A 26 -5.63 6.80 -20.24
CA PHE A 26 -6.01 6.05 -19.05
C PHE A 26 -4.89 6.02 -18.02
N VAL A 27 -5.26 5.67 -16.79
CA VAL A 27 -4.34 5.50 -15.67
C VAL A 27 -4.29 4.02 -15.30
N VAL A 28 -3.08 3.52 -15.08
CA VAL A 28 -2.84 2.24 -14.43
C VAL A 28 -2.34 2.54 -13.02
N TYR A 29 -3.02 2.00 -12.02
CA TYR A 29 -2.67 2.15 -10.62
C TYR A 29 -2.67 0.74 -10.01
N LEU A 30 -1.48 0.23 -9.67
CA LEU A 30 -1.35 -1.10 -9.05
C LEU A 30 -1.99 -1.09 -7.65
N GLY A 31 -2.82 -2.10 -7.37
CA GLY A 31 -3.73 -2.11 -6.21
C GLY A 31 -3.04 -2.22 -4.84
N ASP A 32 -1.75 -2.52 -4.82
CA ASP A 32 -0.86 -2.64 -3.66
C ASP A 32 -0.06 -1.35 -3.37
N ASN A 33 -0.23 -0.30 -4.17
CA ASN A 33 0.50 0.94 -4.01
C ASN A 33 -0.27 1.96 -3.14
N ILE A 34 0.43 2.65 -2.25
CA ILE A 34 -0.09 3.80 -1.49
C ILE A 34 0.80 5.00 -1.81
N LEU A 35 0.18 6.10 -2.24
CA LEU A 35 0.86 7.32 -2.65
C LEU A 35 0.34 8.53 -1.86
N LYS A 36 1.23 9.20 -1.14
CA LYS A 36 0.93 10.50 -0.53
C LYS A 36 0.75 11.56 -1.62
N GLY A 37 -0.22 12.46 -1.44
CA GLY A 37 -0.52 13.55 -2.39
C GLY A 37 -1.38 13.14 -3.59
N GLY A 38 -1.56 11.82 -3.81
CA GLY A 38 -2.38 11.29 -4.89
C GLY A 38 -1.83 11.61 -6.28
N ILE A 39 -2.67 11.42 -7.30
CA ILE A 39 -2.22 11.43 -8.72
C ILE A 39 -2.67 12.67 -9.49
N LYS A 40 -3.41 13.59 -8.87
CA LYS A 40 -4.11 14.68 -9.57
C LYS A 40 -3.15 15.60 -10.35
N LYS A 41 -2.06 16.03 -9.72
CA LYS A 41 -1.06 16.91 -10.35
C LYS A 41 -0.39 16.22 -11.56
N HIS A 42 -0.07 14.94 -11.42
CA HIS A 42 0.52 14.14 -12.51
C HIS A 42 -0.46 13.93 -13.67
N LEU A 43 -1.75 13.74 -13.37
CA LEU A 43 -2.81 13.66 -14.37
C LEU A 43 -2.94 14.97 -15.16
N GLU A 44 -2.97 16.11 -14.45
CA GLU A 44 -3.06 17.43 -15.07
C GLU A 44 -1.85 17.71 -15.97
N GLU A 45 -0.64 17.37 -15.53
CA GLU A 45 0.57 17.50 -16.35
C GLU A 45 0.52 16.59 -17.59
N PHE A 46 0.08 15.34 -17.44
CA PHE A 46 -0.03 14.40 -18.56
C PHE A 46 -1.08 14.83 -19.59
N MET A 47 -2.24 15.31 -19.14
CA MET A 47 -3.32 15.76 -20.02
C MET A 47 -3.02 17.09 -20.70
N GLY A 48 -2.28 17.99 -20.05
CA GLY A 48 -1.88 19.29 -20.60
C GLY A 48 -0.74 19.25 -21.60
N ASN A 49 -0.10 18.09 -21.81
CA ASN A 49 1.06 17.94 -22.67
C ASN A 49 0.90 16.79 -23.68
N ASN A 50 1.72 16.81 -24.72
CA ASN A 50 1.76 15.75 -25.74
C ASN A 50 2.76 14.65 -25.38
N TYR A 51 2.54 14.00 -24.23
CA TYR A 51 3.25 12.80 -23.82
C TYR A 51 2.43 11.56 -24.17
N GLU A 52 3.10 10.50 -24.61
CA GLU A 52 2.47 9.20 -24.88
C GLU A 52 2.34 8.38 -23.60
N ALA A 53 3.31 8.55 -22.68
CA ALA A 53 3.27 7.98 -21.35
C ALA A 53 3.78 8.97 -20.30
N SER A 54 3.30 8.84 -19.07
CA SER A 54 3.92 9.43 -17.89
C SER A 54 4.10 8.33 -16.85
N VAL A 55 5.30 8.24 -16.28
CA VAL A 55 5.66 7.24 -15.27
C VAL A 55 6.05 7.94 -13.99
N LEU A 56 5.52 7.47 -12.86
CA LEU A 56 5.97 7.98 -11.58
C LEU A 56 7.22 7.25 -11.12
N LEU A 57 8.16 8.01 -10.55
CA LEU A 57 9.43 7.55 -10.05
C LEU A 57 9.57 7.89 -8.56
N ALA A 58 10.18 6.97 -7.81
CA ALA A 58 10.56 7.18 -6.42
C ALA A 58 11.97 6.65 -6.17
N GLU A 59 12.71 7.31 -5.29
CA GLU A 59 14.00 6.80 -4.83
C GLU A 59 13.80 5.60 -3.89
N VAL A 60 14.52 4.52 -4.15
CA VAL A 60 14.47 3.29 -3.34
C VAL A 60 15.84 2.87 -2.85
N LYS A 61 15.88 2.20 -1.69
CA LYS A 61 17.12 1.67 -1.10
C LYS A 61 17.61 0.40 -1.81
N ASN A 62 16.70 -0.42 -2.31
CA ASN A 62 17.00 -1.71 -2.95
C ASN A 62 16.55 -1.70 -4.44
N PRO A 63 17.20 -0.92 -5.32
CA PRO A 63 16.75 -0.77 -6.71
C PRO A 63 16.73 -2.08 -7.54
N GLN A 64 17.45 -3.11 -7.11
CA GLN A 64 17.47 -4.41 -7.78
C GLN A 64 16.12 -5.15 -7.72
N GLU A 65 15.23 -4.76 -6.80
CA GLU A 65 13.91 -5.39 -6.64
C GLU A 65 12.86 -4.83 -7.60
N PHE A 66 13.17 -3.74 -8.30
CA PHE A 66 12.22 -2.94 -9.09
C PHE A 66 12.66 -2.78 -10.55
N GLY A 67 11.74 -2.32 -11.40
CA GLY A 67 12.08 -1.68 -12.66
C GLY A 67 12.70 -0.30 -12.40
N ILE A 68 13.86 -0.01 -12.99
CA ILE A 68 14.62 1.22 -12.74
C ILE A 68 14.63 2.10 -13.97
N ALA A 69 14.46 3.41 -13.76
CA ALA A 69 14.61 4.44 -14.78
C ALA A 69 15.93 5.19 -14.61
N GLU A 70 16.66 5.40 -15.71
CA GLU A 70 17.82 6.28 -15.76
C GLU A 70 17.39 7.64 -16.31
N LEU A 71 17.78 8.71 -15.64
CA LEU A 71 17.54 10.09 -16.09
C LEU A 71 18.84 10.74 -16.56
N ASN A 72 18.77 11.56 -17.60
CA ASN A 72 19.87 12.44 -17.99
C ASN A 72 19.94 13.70 -17.10
N GLU A 73 20.94 14.56 -17.35
CA GLU A 73 21.13 15.82 -16.62
C GLU A 73 19.95 16.81 -16.74
N ARG A 74 19.09 16.64 -17.74
CA ARG A 74 17.88 17.46 -17.95
C ARG A 74 16.65 16.89 -17.26
N GLY A 75 16.79 15.75 -16.57
CA GLY A 75 15.68 15.05 -15.91
C GLY A 75 14.79 14.26 -16.88
N GLU A 76 15.26 13.98 -18.09
CA GLU A 76 14.54 13.17 -19.08
C GLU A 76 14.94 11.70 -18.95
N ILE A 77 13.98 10.79 -19.12
CA ILE A 77 14.26 9.35 -19.07
C ILE A 77 15.05 8.96 -20.31
N VAL A 78 16.16 8.25 -20.10
CA VAL A 78 17.00 7.72 -21.19
C VAL A 78 17.02 6.20 -21.24
N LYS A 79 16.61 5.52 -20.18
CA LYS A 79 16.61 4.06 -20.11
C LYS A 79 15.65 3.52 -19.08
N PHE A 80 15.02 2.39 -19.39
CA PHE A 80 14.35 1.52 -18.42
C PHE A 80 15.06 0.18 -18.34
N VAL A 81 15.17 -0.39 -17.14
CA VAL A 81 15.76 -1.73 -16.94
C VAL A 81 14.97 -2.48 -15.88
N GLU A 82 14.48 -3.67 -16.18
CA GLU A 82 13.81 -4.54 -15.21
C GLU A 82 14.81 -5.21 -14.27
N LYS A 83 14.63 -5.02 -12.95
CA LYS A 83 15.37 -5.70 -11.87
C LYS A 83 16.87 -5.86 -12.17
N PRO A 84 17.58 -4.75 -12.46
CA PRO A 84 18.97 -4.81 -12.89
C PRO A 84 19.86 -5.33 -11.76
N LYS A 85 20.80 -6.23 -12.08
CA LYS A 85 21.85 -6.65 -11.13
C LYS A 85 22.75 -5.47 -10.71
N GLN A 86 23.03 -4.58 -11.67
CA GLN A 86 23.75 -3.32 -11.47
C GLN A 86 22.83 -2.17 -11.90
N PRO A 87 22.07 -1.60 -10.95
CA PRO A 87 21.12 -0.53 -11.25
C PRO A 87 21.82 0.74 -11.75
N PRO A 88 21.34 1.35 -12.85
CA PRO A 88 21.92 2.61 -13.36
C PRO A 88 21.57 3.82 -12.47
N SER A 89 20.53 3.70 -11.64
CA SER A 89 20.10 4.71 -10.69
C SER A 89 19.38 4.03 -9.50
N ASN A 90 18.93 4.84 -8.54
CA ASN A 90 18.04 4.44 -7.45
C ASN A 90 16.57 4.78 -7.73
N LEU A 91 16.21 5.19 -8.95
CA LEU A 91 14.87 5.65 -9.31
C LEU A 91 14.01 4.49 -9.80
N ALA A 92 13.19 3.96 -8.90
CA ALA A 92 12.23 2.92 -9.23
C ALA A 92 11.02 3.48 -9.98
N VAL A 93 10.62 2.77 -11.02
CA VAL A 93 9.32 2.94 -11.67
C VAL A 93 8.25 2.40 -10.74
N ILE A 94 7.48 3.29 -10.14
CA ILE A 94 6.42 2.88 -9.21
C ILE A 94 5.15 2.52 -10.00
N GLY A 95 4.27 1.73 -9.41
CA GLY A 95 3.10 1.14 -10.04
C GLY A 95 1.98 2.10 -10.48
N ILE A 96 2.31 3.31 -10.90
CA ILE A 96 1.39 4.37 -11.30
C ILE A 96 1.84 4.93 -12.64
N TYR A 97 1.01 4.71 -13.65
CA TYR A 97 1.31 5.04 -15.04
C TYR A 97 0.13 5.78 -15.68
N PHE A 98 0.45 6.71 -16.56
CA PHE A 98 -0.51 7.37 -17.44
C PHE A 98 -0.16 7.00 -18.86
N PHE A 99 -1.13 6.53 -19.63
CA PHE A 99 -0.88 6.01 -20.97
C PHE A 99 -1.86 6.57 -22.00
N ARG A 100 -1.33 6.72 -23.21
CA ARG A 100 -2.08 6.75 -24.46
C ARG A 100 -1.87 5.40 -25.18
N GLN A 101 -2.20 5.35 -26.46
CA GLN A 101 -2.45 4.12 -27.20
C GLN A 101 -1.19 3.32 -27.58
N ALA A 102 -0.02 3.97 -27.67
CA ALA A 102 1.21 3.30 -28.09
C ALA A 102 1.62 2.18 -27.14
N ILE A 103 1.23 2.24 -25.86
CA ILE A 103 1.53 1.18 -24.90
C ILE A 103 0.96 -0.18 -25.36
N PHE A 104 -0.23 -0.22 -25.96
CA PHE A 104 -0.81 -1.48 -26.42
C PHE A 104 -0.01 -2.10 -27.57
N LYS A 105 0.53 -1.27 -28.46
CA LYS A 105 1.45 -1.73 -29.50
C LYS A 105 2.74 -2.25 -28.88
N ALA A 106 3.29 -1.50 -27.92
CA ALA A 106 4.49 -1.91 -27.20
C ALA A 106 4.34 -3.29 -26.56
N VAL A 107 3.25 -3.53 -25.83
CA VAL A 107 3.02 -4.82 -25.16
C VAL A 107 2.94 -5.98 -26.17
N LYS A 108 2.37 -5.75 -27.36
CA LYS A 108 2.25 -6.79 -28.41
C LYS A 108 3.59 -7.15 -29.06
N GLU A 109 4.56 -6.25 -29.04
CA GLU A 109 5.86 -6.41 -29.69
C GLU A 109 6.96 -6.92 -28.75
N ILE A 110 6.81 -6.73 -27.43
CA ILE A 110 7.76 -7.25 -26.45
C ILE A 110 7.62 -8.78 -26.28
N LYS A 111 8.69 -9.40 -25.78
CA LYS A 111 8.75 -10.84 -25.53
C LYS A 111 8.72 -11.12 -24.03
N LEU A 112 8.42 -12.37 -23.69
CA LEU A 112 8.52 -12.84 -22.31
C LEU A 112 9.95 -12.67 -21.78
N SER A 113 10.06 -12.14 -20.57
CA SER A 113 11.33 -11.99 -19.87
C SER A 113 11.84 -13.33 -19.34
N TRP A 114 13.01 -13.32 -18.72
CA TRP A 114 13.57 -14.46 -17.99
C TRP A 114 12.67 -14.94 -16.83
N ARG A 115 11.69 -14.12 -16.41
CA ARG A 115 10.68 -14.45 -15.39
C ARG A 115 9.39 -15.00 -15.99
N ASN A 116 9.35 -15.20 -17.32
CA ASN A 116 8.15 -15.60 -18.04
C ASN A 116 7.00 -14.58 -17.88
N GLN A 117 7.33 -13.29 -17.84
CA GLN A 117 6.38 -12.17 -17.74
C GLN A 117 6.62 -11.17 -18.87
N TYR A 118 5.56 -10.49 -19.30
CA TYR A 118 5.66 -9.28 -20.10
C TYR A 118 5.93 -8.10 -19.16
N GLU A 119 7.18 -7.63 -19.15
CA GLU A 119 7.63 -6.60 -18.23
C GLU A 119 7.19 -5.21 -18.73
N ILE A 120 6.69 -4.38 -17.82
CA ILE A 120 6.23 -3.03 -18.17
C ILE A 120 7.40 -2.12 -18.59
N THR A 121 8.58 -2.34 -18.02
CA THR A 121 9.82 -1.64 -18.38
C THR A 121 10.24 -1.90 -19.82
N ASP A 122 10.10 -3.13 -20.31
CA ASP A 122 10.37 -3.46 -21.71
C ASP A 122 9.38 -2.74 -22.65
N ALA A 123 8.09 -2.68 -22.28
CA ALA A 123 7.08 -1.95 -23.05
C ALA A 123 7.35 -0.43 -23.04
N LEU A 124 7.76 0.15 -21.90
CA LEU A 124 8.14 1.55 -21.81
C LEU A 124 9.40 1.87 -22.62
N GLN A 125 10.40 0.97 -22.59
CA GLN A 125 11.59 1.08 -23.42
C GLN A 125 11.23 1.06 -24.91
N TRP A 126 10.33 0.15 -25.33
CA TRP A 126 9.82 0.12 -26.70
C TRP A 126 9.15 1.44 -27.10
N VAL A 127 8.31 2.02 -26.24
CA VAL A 127 7.64 3.31 -26.50
C VAL A 127 8.69 4.41 -26.75
N MET A 128 9.73 4.47 -25.92
CA MET A 128 10.81 5.43 -26.06
C MET A 128 11.64 5.21 -27.34
N ASP A 129 12.01 3.96 -27.64
CA ASP A 129 12.81 3.58 -28.82
C ASP A 129 12.09 3.90 -30.14
N HIS A 130 10.76 3.96 -30.11
CA HIS A 130 9.92 4.35 -31.26
C HIS A 130 9.65 5.86 -31.34
N GLY A 131 10.36 6.67 -30.55
CA GLY A 131 10.34 8.13 -30.62
C GLY A 131 9.15 8.79 -29.91
N TYR A 132 8.37 8.03 -29.14
CA TYR A 132 7.31 8.59 -28.32
C TYR A 132 7.88 9.25 -27.07
N LYS A 133 7.27 10.36 -26.64
CA LYS A 133 7.71 11.10 -25.45
C LYS A 133 7.14 10.46 -24.18
N ILE A 134 8.02 10.19 -23.22
CA ILE A 134 7.66 9.71 -21.89
C ILE A 134 8.08 10.75 -20.85
N LYS A 135 7.16 11.11 -19.97
CA LYS A 135 7.42 12.02 -18.85
C LYS A 135 7.80 11.23 -17.60
N ALA A 136 8.87 11.64 -16.91
CA ALA A 136 9.13 11.24 -15.52
C ALA A 136 8.39 12.17 -14.57
N GLY A 137 7.51 11.62 -13.72
CA GLY A 137 6.93 12.33 -12.57
C GLY A 137 7.60 11.87 -11.28
N MET A 138 8.14 12.77 -10.48
CA MET A 138 8.69 12.41 -9.16
C MET A 138 7.58 12.38 -8.11
N VAL A 139 7.60 11.36 -7.24
CA VAL A 139 6.69 11.30 -6.08
C VAL A 139 6.96 12.47 -5.14
N GLU A 140 5.90 13.13 -4.71
CA GLU A 140 5.93 14.13 -3.65
C GLU A 140 5.60 13.48 -2.30
N GLY A 141 6.50 13.57 -1.33
CA GLY A 141 6.32 12.93 -0.03
C GLY A 141 6.76 11.47 -0.07
N TRP A 142 5.86 10.54 0.27
CA TRP A 142 6.18 9.12 0.36
C TRP A 142 5.27 8.27 -0.52
N TRP A 143 5.85 7.16 -0.96
CA TRP A 143 5.19 6.07 -1.66
C TRP A 143 5.53 4.77 -0.96
N LYS A 144 4.59 3.84 -0.92
CA LYS A 144 4.81 2.51 -0.35
C LYS A 144 4.09 1.43 -1.14
N ASP A 145 4.82 0.40 -1.51
CA ASP A 145 4.29 -0.89 -1.95
C ASP A 145 3.94 -1.72 -0.70
N THR A 146 2.72 -2.28 -0.66
CA THR A 146 2.16 -3.05 0.46
C THR A 146 2.07 -4.55 0.17
N GLY A 147 3.00 -5.07 -0.62
CA GLY A 147 3.08 -6.50 -0.97
C GLY A 147 3.36 -7.48 0.18
N ARG A 148 3.87 -7.02 1.34
CA ARG A 148 4.13 -7.86 2.52
C ARG A 148 3.49 -7.32 3.80
N PRO A 149 3.21 -8.16 4.81
CA PRO A 149 2.63 -7.71 6.08
C PRO A 149 3.41 -6.57 6.77
N GLU A 150 4.73 -6.67 6.80
CA GLU A 150 5.60 -5.64 7.37
C GLU A 150 5.51 -4.31 6.62
N ASP A 151 5.24 -4.36 5.31
CA ASP A 151 5.08 -3.17 4.49
C ASP A 151 3.76 -2.45 4.79
N ILE A 152 2.70 -3.19 5.13
CA ILE A 152 1.43 -2.63 5.59
C ILE A 152 1.60 -1.91 6.93
N LEU A 153 2.31 -2.51 7.90
CA LEU A 153 2.61 -1.84 9.18
C LEU A 153 3.41 -0.55 8.95
N HIS A 154 4.42 -0.60 8.09
CA HIS A 154 5.19 0.60 7.74
C HIS A 154 4.32 1.66 7.07
N ALA A 155 3.46 1.29 6.12
CA ALA A 155 2.51 2.22 5.50
C ALA A 155 1.55 2.83 6.54
N ASN A 156 1.06 2.03 7.48
CA ASN A 156 0.22 2.49 8.58
C ASN A 156 0.94 3.52 9.45
N ARG A 157 2.22 3.28 9.81
CA ARG A 157 3.04 4.25 10.56
C ARG A 157 3.15 5.59 9.81
N LEU A 158 3.44 5.53 8.50
CA LEU A 158 3.52 6.72 7.65
C LEU A 158 2.20 7.49 7.58
N VAL A 159 1.06 6.81 7.53
CA VAL A 159 -0.27 7.45 7.57
C VAL A 159 -0.54 8.07 8.94
N LEU A 160 -0.22 7.34 10.01
CA LEU A 160 -0.43 7.79 11.39
C LEU A 160 0.48 8.97 11.79
N ASP A 161 1.63 9.14 11.14
CA ASP A 161 2.47 10.32 11.33
C ASP A 161 1.89 11.60 10.71
N GLU A 162 0.96 11.47 9.76
CA GLU A 162 0.31 12.60 9.10
C GLU A 162 -0.95 13.08 9.84
N ILE A 163 -1.46 12.30 10.81
CA ILE A 163 -2.64 12.72 11.58
C ILE A 163 -2.31 14.00 12.35
N LYS A 164 -3.28 14.90 12.45
CA LYS A 164 -3.08 16.22 13.05
C LYS A 164 -3.77 16.29 14.40
N GLY A 165 -3.40 17.32 15.16
CA GLY A 165 -3.91 17.53 16.50
C GLY A 165 -3.11 16.79 17.55
N ASN A 166 -3.22 17.25 18.78
CA ASN A 166 -2.55 16.65 19.93
C ASN A 166 -3.50 16.77 21.11
N ILE A 167 -3.88 15.63 21.69
CA ILE A 167 -4.72 15.57 22.88
C ILE A 167 -3.77 15.35 24.06
N SER A 168 -3.94 16.15 25.11
CA SER A 168 -3.20 15.98 26.36
C SER A 168 -4.20 15.97 27.51
N SER A 169 -4.72 14.78 27.80
CA SER A 169 -5.52 14.48 28.98
C SER A 169 -4.80 13.43 29.83
N GLU A 170 -5.29 13.13 31.04
CA GLU A 170 -4.65 12.15 31.92
C GLU A 170 -4.48 10.76 31.28
N ARG A 171 -5.39 10.38 30.37
CA ARG A 171 -5.48 9.02 29.81
C ARG A 171 -5.34 8.94 28.30
N ILE A 172 -5.55 10.05 27.59
CA ILE A 172 -5.38 10.14 26.13
C ILE A 172 -4.31 11.19 25.87
N ILE A 173 -3.17 10.75 25.34
CA ILE A 173 -1.97 11.56 25.15
C ILE A 173 -1.47 11.39 23.72
N GLY A 174 -1.11 12.49 23.05
CA GLY A 174 -0.53 12.46 21.71
C GLY A 174 -1.54 12.72 20.61
N ARG A 175 -1.14 12.42 19.37
CA ARG A 175 -2.00 12.57 18.20
C ARG A 175 -3.01 11.42 18.17
N VAL A 176 -4.28 11.69 18.46
CA VAL A 176 -5.30 10.64 18.56
C VAL A 176 -6.56 11.10 17.85
N GLU A 177 -7.07 10.27 16.93
CA GLU A 177 -8.38 10.46 16.31
C GLU A 177 -9.33 9.36 16.78
N ILE A 178 -10.53 9.75 17.23
CA ILE A 178 -11.54 8.83 17.75
C ILE A 178 -12.83 9.03 16.94
N GLY A 179 -13.29 7.95 16.32
CA GLY A 179 -14.52 7.93 15.55
C GLY A 179 -15.76 8.15 16.41
N LYS A 180 -16.80 8.73 15.80
CA LYS A 180 -18.11 8.94 16.44
C LYS A 180 -18.67 7.62 16.99
N GLY A 181 -19.30 7.70 18.17
CA GLY A 181 -19.94 6.55 18.82
C GLY A 181 -18.97 5.63 19.56
N THR A 182 -17.66 5.88 19.49
CA THR A 182 -16.68 5.11 20.24
C THR A 182 -16.70 5.45 21.72
N GLU A 183 -16.82 4.42 22.54
CA GLU A 183 -16.82 4.47 23.99
C GLU A 183 -15.47 3.98 24.50
N ILE A 184 -14.76 4.82 25.26
CA ILE A 184 -13.51 4.46 25.94
C ILE A 184 -13.76 4.64 27.43
N ASP A 185 -13.62 3.56 28.18
CA ASP A 185 -13.85 3.63 29.63
C ASP A 185 -12.72 4.34 30.38
N GLU A 186 -13.00 4.70 31.62
CA GLU A 186 -12.06 5.38 32.50
C GLU A 186 -10.84 4.52 32.87
N SER A 187 -10.87 3.20 32.71
CA SER A 187 -9.70 2.38 33.00
C SER A 187 -8.71 2.28 31.83
N SER A 188 -9.08 2.80 30.65
CA SER A 188 -8.29 2.65 29.43
C SER A 188 -7.31 3.81 29.22
N ILE A 189 -6.16 3.52 28.62
CA ILE A 189 -5.10 4.48 28.31
C ILE A 189 -4.82 4.43 26.81
N ILE A 190 -4.75 5.60 26.17
CA ILE A 190 -4.44 5.75 24.75
C ILE A 190 -3.22 6.66 24.58
N LYS A 191 -2.21 6.18 23.87
CA LYS A 191 -1.00 6.95 23.54
C LYS A 191 -0.79 6.99 22.03
N GLY A 192 -0.91 8.17 21.45
CA GLY A 192 -0.77 8.42 20.02
C GLY A 192 0.67 8.30 19.48
N PRO A 193 0.84 8.22 18.14
CA PRO A 193 -0.22 8.37 17.14
C PRO A 193 -1.16 7.16 17.04
N VAL A 194 -2.47 7.38 17.16
CA VAL A 194 -3.50 6.33 17.13
C VAL A 194 -4.74 6.82 16.39
N VAL A 195 -5.36 5.93 15.61
CA VAL A 195 -6.70 6.15 15.03
C VAL A 195 -7.62 5.05 15.51
N ILE A 196 -8.78 5.43 16.06
CA ILE A 196 -9.84 4.50 16.42
C ILE A 196 -11.07 4.82 15.59
N GLY A 197 -11.61 3.81 14.91
CA GLY A 197 -12.81 3.91 14.10
C GLY A 197 -14.08 4.23 14.90
N ARG A 198 -15.22 4.13 14.23
CA ARG A 198 -16.54 4.44 14.81
C ARG A 198 -17.09 3.28 15.61
N ASP A 199 -17.96 3.60 16.56
CA ASP A 199 -18.77 2.62 17.30
C ASP A 199 -17.94 1.52 17.99
N CYS A 200 -16.70 1.85 18.38
CA CYS A 200 -15.81 0.94 19.09
C CYS A 200 -16.08 0.98 20.60
N LYS A 201 -15.72 -0.10 21.29
CA LYS A 201 -15.76 -0.20 22.75
C LYS A 201 -14.40 -0.59 23.27
N ILE A 202 -13.74 0.32 23.98
CA ILE A 202 -12.42 0.10 24.58
C ILE A 202 -12.57 0.12 26.10
N LYS A 203 -12.23 -0.99 26.74
CA LYS A 203 -12.38 -1.17 28.18
C LYS A 203 -11.15 -1.75 28.84
N ASN A 204 -10.73 -1.23 29.98
CA ASN A 204 -9.58 -1.72 30.74
C ASN A 204 -8.38 -2.11 29.85
N SER A 205 -8.04 -1.24 28.88
CA SER A 205 -7.07 -1.57 27.82
C SER A 205 -6.05 -0.46 27.62
N TYR A 206 -4.87 -0.85 27.16
CA TYR A 206 -3.84 0.08 26.69
C TYR A 206 -3.77 0.03 25.17
N ILE A 207 -3.97 1.19 24.52
CA ILE A 207 -3.78 1.35 23.07
C ILE A 207 -2.57 2.26 22.86
N GLY A 208 -1.47 1.67 22.42
CA GLY A 208 -0.19 2.31 22.21
C GLY A 208 0.02 2.87 20.80
N PRO A 209 1.14 3.57 20.59
CA PRO A 209 1.48 4.23 19.34
C PRO A 209 1.39 3.34 18.11
N TYR A 210 1.14 3.97 16.97
CA TYR A 210 1.05 3.35 15.65
C TYR A 210 -0.05 2.28 15.51
N THR A 211 -1.06 2.33 16.39
CA THR A 211 -2.24 1.46 16.29
C THR A 211 -3.35 2.13 15.50
N SER A 212 -3.86 1.46 14.46
CA SER A 212 -5.11 1.80 13.80
C SER A 212 -6.18 0.73 14.07
N ILE A 213 -7.36 1.16 14.49
CA ILE A 213 -8.49 0.29 14.78
C ILE A 213 -9.64 0.68 13.86
N GLY A 214 -10.21 -0.31 13.17
CA GLY A 214 -11.39 -0.19 12.32
C GLY A 214 -12.66 0.10 13.12
N ASN A 215 -13.80 -0.01 12.47
CA ASN A 215 -15.10 0.29 13.07
C ASN A 215 -15.67 -0.93 13.81
N ASN A 216 -16.56 -0.68 14.77
CA ASN A 216 -17.30 -1.70 15.52
C ASN A 216 -16.43 -2.71 16.28
N CYS A 217 -15.22 -2.30 16.68
CA CYS A 217 -14.31 -3.16 17.41
C CYS A 217 -14.59 -3.15 18.91
N GLU A 218 -14.41 -4.30 19.56
CA GLU A 218 -14.51 -4.46 21.01
C GLU A 218 -13.15 -4.90 21.56
N ILE A 219 -12.48 -4.05 22.33
CA ILE A 219 -11.19 -4.34 22.94
C ILE A 219 -11.34 -4.22 24.46
N GLU A 220 -11.10 -5.32 25.16
CA GLU A 220 -11.23 -5.40 26.61
C GLU A 220 -10.02 -6.10 27.22
N GLY A 221 -9.47 -5.55 28.30
CA GLY A 221 -8.41 -6.22 29.07
C GLY A 221 -7.15 -6.56 28.26
N SER A 222 -6.78 -5.72 27.28
CA SER A 222 -5.71 -6.01 26.33
C SER A 222 -4.75 -4.83 26.14
N GLU A 223 -3.49 -5.13 25.78
CA GLU A 223 -2.47 -4.14 25.45
C GLU A 223 -2.13 -4.25 23.96
N ILE A 224 -2.39 -3.20 23.18
CA ILE A 224 -2.23 -3.21 21.72
C ILE A 224 -1.24 -2.11 21.33
N GLU A 225 -0.22 -2.42 20.53
CA GLU A 225 0.74 -1.42 20.04
C GLU A 225 1.15 -1.75 18.60
N ASP A 226 1.32 -0.75 17.73
CA ASP A 226 1.81 -0.93 16.37
C ASP A 226 1.06 -2.01 15.57
N CYS A 227 -0.27 -1.93 15.61
CA CYS A 227 -1.16 -2.90 14.99
C CYS A 227 -2.11 -2.22 13.99
N VAL A 228 -2.50 -2.98 12.96
CA VAL A 228 -3.65 -2.64 12.11
C VAL A 228 -4.76 -3.63 12.43
N ILE A 229 -5.83 -3.15 13.06
CA ILE A 229 -7.00 -3.94 13.42
C ILE A 229 -8.14 -3.53 12.49
N MET A 230 -8.64 -4.44 11.65
CA MET A 230 -9.75 -4.16 10.74
C MET A 230 -11.11 -4.15 11.46
N ASP A 231 -12.18 -3.83 10.73
CA ASP A 231 -13.53 -3.73 11.28
C ASP A 231 -14.01 -5.00 12.00
N ASP A 232 -14.98 -4.82 12.89
CA ASP A 232 -15.78 -5.87 13.53
C ASP A 232 -14.96 -6.87 14.39
N CYS A 233 -13.75 -6.48 14.82
CA CYS A 233 -12.88 -7.33 15.64
C CYS A 233 -13.28 -7.37 17.11
N LYS A 234 -12.96 -8.48 17.78
CA LYS A 234 -13.12 -8.61 19.25
C LYS A 234 -11.84 -9.13 19.89
N LEU A 235 -11.19 -8.31 20.70
CA LEU A 235 -9.96 -8.63 21.42
C LEU A 235 -10.23 -8.59 22.93
N ILE A 236 -10.54 -9.73 23.54
CA ILE A 236 -11.04 -9.81 24.93
C ILE A 236 -10.07 -10.61 25.79
N ASN A 237 -9.39 -9.95 26.73
CA ASN A 237 -8.30 -10.53 27.52
C ASN A 237 -7.27 -11.21 26.62
N ALA A 238 -6.87 -10.52 25.55
CA ALA A 238 -5.99 -11.06 24.51
C ALA A 238 -4.50 -10.95 24.89
N GLY A 239 -4.19 -10.33 26.04
CA GLY A 239 -2.81 -10.06 26.46
C GLY A 239 -2.21 -8.89 25.69
N LYS A 240 -0.89 -8.93 25.52
CA LYS A 240 -0.16 -7.96 24.71
C LYS A 240 -0.08 -8.43 23.26
N ILE A 241 -0.47 -7.55 22.33
CA ILE A 241 -0.36 -7.75 20.88
C ILE A 241 0.45 -6.59 20.32
N SER A 242 1.52 -6.90 19.58
CA SER A 242 2.31 -5.91 18.86
C SER A 242 2.67 -6.35 17.45
N ASP A 243 2.99 -5.40 16.59
CA ASP A 243 3.53 -5.65 15.24
C ASP A 243 2.62 -6.59 14.41
N SER A 244 1.31 -6.38 14.50
CA SER A 244 0.32 -7.37 14.02
C SER A 244 -0.72 -6.77 13.09
N LEU A 245 -1.11 -7.55 12.08
CA LEU A 245 -2.26 -7.29 11.23
C LEU A 245 -3.41 -8.20 11.63
N ILE A 246 -4.52 -7.61 12.08
CA ILE A 246 -5.70 -8.32 12.54
C ILE A 246 -6.83 -8.08 11.51
N GLY A 247 -7.13 -9.13 10.75
CA GLY A 247 -8.14 -9.10 9.69
C GLY A 247 -9.56 -8.88 10.18
N LYS A 248 -10.46 -8.56 9.25
CA LYS A 248 -11.86 -8.22 9.55
C LYS A 248 -12.58 -9.34 10.33
N GLY A 249 -13.29 -8.98 11.39
CA GLY A 249 -14.12 -9.92 12.16
C GLY A 249 -13.34 -10.91 13.03
N VAL A 250 -12.02 -10.74 13.15
CA VAL A 250 -11.17 -11.63 13.95
C VAL A 250 -11.50 -11.53 15.44
N LYS A 251 -11.46 -12.67 16.12
CA LYS A 251 -11.70 -12.78 17.55
C LYS A 251 -10.49 -13.39 18.23
N ILE A 252 -9.84 -12.63 19.10
CA ILE A 252 -8.71 -13.09 19.91
C ILE A 252 -9.09 -12.90 21.36
N GLY A 253 -8.88 -13.91 22.19
CA GLY A 253 -9.16 -13.76 23.60
C GLY A 253 -9.04 -15.04 24.39
N LYS A 254 -8.91 -14.86 25.70
CA LYS A 254 -8.83 -15.98 26.64
C LYS A 254 -10.22 -16.31 27.17
N LYS A 255 -10.62 -17.57 27.06
CA LYS A 255 -11.82 -18.09 27.73
C LYS A 255 -11.47 -18.64 29.10
N ASN A 256 -12.22 -18.23 30.12
CA ASN A 256 -12.14 -18.80 31.46
C ASN A 256 -12.98 -20.08 31.55
N SER A 257 -12.62 -21.09 30.74
CA SER A 257 -13.30 -22.39 30.70
C SER A 257 -12.28 -23.53 30.71
N LEU A 258 -12.60 -24.63 31.41
CA LEU A 258 -11.80 -25.86 31.38
C LEU A 258 -12.29 -26.80 30.25
N PRO A 259 -11.40 -27.56 29.58
CA PRO A 259 -9.93 -27.49 29.71
C PRO A 259 -9.35 -26.22 29.07
N SER A 260 -8.26 -25.71 29.65
CA SER A 260 -7.53 -24.59 29.08
C SER A 260 -6.74 -25.04 27.84
N GLY A 261 -6.78 -24.24 26.78
CA GLY A 261 -5.99 -24.48 25.58
C GLY A 261 -6.23 -23.40 24.53
N PHE A 262 -5.42 -23.43 23.49
CA PHE A 262 -5.58 -22.53 22.35
C PHE A 262 -6.58 -23.12 21.35
N LYS A 263 -7.41 -22.26 20.77
CA LYS A 263 -8.33 -22.61 19.69
C LYS A 263 -8.09 -21.64 18.53
N PHE A 264 -7.74 -22.19 17.38
CA PHE A 264 -7.40 -21.41 16.20
C PHE A 264 -8.41 -21.60 15.07
N VAL A 265 -8.69 -20.52 14.36
CA VAL A 265 -9.27 -20.52 13.02
C VAL A 265 -8.33 -19.64 12.21
N ILE A 266 -7.48 -20.25 11.39
CA ILE A 266 -6.39 -19.60 10.66
C ILE A 266 -6.60 -19.79 9.15
N GLY A 267 -6.29 -18.76 8.37
CA GLY A 267 -6.36 -18.79 6.91
C GLY A 267 -4.99 -19.11 6.30
N ASP A 268 -4.95 -19.11 4.97
CA ASP A 268 -3.70 -19.32 4.23
C ASP A 268 -2.66 -18.25 4.58
N ASN A 269 -1.38 -18.64 4.59
CA ASN A 269 -0.23 -17.77 4.92
C ASN A 269 -0.28 -17.13 6.32
N SER A 270 -1.05 -17.70 7.25
CA SER A 270 -1.03 -17.27 8.66
C SER A 270 0.17 -17.87 9.39
N GLU A 271 0.90 -17.03 10.13
CA GLU A 271 1.94 -17.45 11.06
C GLU A 271 1.46 -17.20 12.49
N VAL A 272 1.60 -18.21 13.37
CA VAL A 272 1.18 -18.13 14.77
C VAL A 272 2.35 -18.50 15.67
N TRP A 273 2.72 -17.57 16.55
CA TRP A 273 3.75 -17.73 17.57
C TRP A 273 3.06 -17.77 18.94
N ILE A 274 3.19 -18.87 19.70
CA ILE A 274 2.56 -19.08 21.01
C ILE A 274 3.56 -19.36 22.12
#